data_AF-A0A956M2Q1-F1
#
_entry.id   AF-A0A956M2Q1-F1
#
_cell.length_a   1.000
_cell.length_b   1.000
_cell.length_c   1.000
_cell.angle_alpha   90.00
_cell.angle_beta   90.00
_cell.angle_gamma   90.00
#
_symmetry.space_group_name_H-M   'P 1'
#
loop_
_entity.id
_entity.type
_entity.pdbx_description
1 polymer ?
#
loop_
_entity_poly.entity_id
_entity_poly.type
_entity_poly.pdbx_seq_one_letter_code
_entity_poly.pdbx_strand_id
1 'polypeptide(L)'
;ARAGYHDAASEAYIARVLEDRRDRIGRVYFDQIAPLEYFRLEGGTRDGRVVFRDLGAERDIYPDHVPLYEYRCAVVDENRNGADRTDWTSSLERSIDLAKGPAADALGAGTTDRYPFLAIDVRVRRYEDWSHPVTAYLSRESGRIVAVDR
;
A
#
# COMPACT_ATOMS: atom_id res chain seq x y z
N ALA A 1 9.61 17.92 -49.51
CA ALA A 1 9.95 17.01 -48.41
C ALA A 1 9.85 17.78 -47.10
N ARG A 2 8.92 17.42 -46.20
CA ARG A 2 8.88 18.01 -44.85
C ARG A 2 10.04 17.42 -44.05
N ALA A 3 11.13 18.18 -43.93
CA ALA A 3 12.19 17.85 -42.99
C ALA A 3 11.62 18.04 -41.58
N GLY A 4 11.28 16.94 -40.91
CA GLY A 4 10.96 16.97 -39.49
C GLY A 4 12.22 17.41 -38.74
N TYR A 5 12.14 18.53 -38.06
CA TYR A 5 13.22 19.04 -37.21
C TYR A 5 13.26 18.17 -35.93
N HIS A 6 13.81 16.96 -36.06
CA HIS A 6 14.10 16.07 -34.93
C HIS A 6 15.43 16.50 -34.33
N ASP A 7 15.37 17.46 -33.40
CA ASP A 7 16.51 17.82 -32.57
C ASP A 7 16.48 16.97 -31.30
N ALA A 8 17.41 16.01 -31.20
CA ALA A 8 17.52 15.12 -30.04
C ALA A 8 17.72 15.89 -28.72
N ALA A 9 18.32 17.08 -28.76
CA ALA A 9 18.47 17.92 -27.58
C ALA A 9 17.12 18.48 -27.10
N SER A 10 16.27 18.92 -28.02
CA SER A 10 14.90 19.35 -27.73
C SER A 10 14.04 18.21 -27.20
N GLU A 11 14.15 17.00 -27.76
CA GLU A 11 13.43 15.82 -27.28
C GLU A 11 13.85 15.45 -25.84
N ALA A 12 15.16 15.42 -25.57
CA ALA A 12 15.68 15.16 -24.23
C ALA A 12 15.26 16.22 -23.20
N TYR A 13 15.26 17.49 -23.61
CA TYR A 13 14.80 18.59 -22.75
C TYR A 13 13.31 18.45 -22.41
N ILE A 14 12.46 18.17 -23.40
CA ILE A 14 11.01 17.98 -23.19
C ILE A 14 10.77 16.77 -22.29
N ALA A 15 11.45 15.65 -22.52
CA ALA A 15 11.34 14.45 -21.69
C ALA A 15 11.65 14.76 -20.21
N ARG A 16 12.75 15.46 -19.94
CA ARG A 16 13.12 15.89 -18.58
C ARG A 16 12.05 16.79 -17.96
N VAL A 17 11.54 17.79 -18.68
CA VAL A 17 10.51 18.70 -18.15
C VAL A 17 9.21 17.95 -17.85
N LEU A 18 8.84 16.97 -18.67
CA LEU A 18 7.65 16.15 -18.44
C LEU A 18 7.83 15.23 -17.23
N GLU A 19 9.02 14.66 -17.06
CA GLU A 19 9.40 13.87 -15.88
C GLU A 19 9.35 14.70 -14.60
N ASP A 20 9.98 15.88 -14.57
CA ASP A 20 9.96 16.78 -13.42
C ASP A 20 8.53 17.16 -13.01
N ARG A 21 7.66 17.41 -14.01
CA ARG A 21 6.24 17.71 -13.78
C ARG A 21 5.46 16.51 -13.29
N ARG A 22 5.67 15.33 -13.89
CA ARG A 22 5.07 14.06 -13.46
C ARG A 22 5.39 13.82 -12.00
N ASP A 23 6.64 13.98 -11.60
CA ASP A 23 7.08 13.70 -10.23
C ASP A 23 6.54 14.73 -9.25
N ARG A 24 6.48 16.01 -9.64
CA ARG A 24 5.84 17.05 -8.82
C ARG A 24 4.36 16.77 -8.58
N ILE A 25 3.62 16.41 -9.63
CA ILE A 25 2.19 16.06 -9.52
C ILE A 25 2.03 14.78 -8.69
N GLY A 26 2.88 13.79 -8.95
CA GLY A 26 2.92 12.52 -8.24
C GLY A 26 3.10 12.72 -6.74
N ARG A 27 4.07 13.54 -6.32
CA ARG A 27 4.29 13.89 -4.91
C ARG A 27 3.04 14.48 -4.26
N VAL A 28 2.46 15.53 -4.87
CA VAL A 28 1.25 16.19 -4.32
C VAL A 28 0.10 15.20 -4.13
N TYR A 29 -0.08 14.27 -5.07
CA TYR A 29 -1.14 13.27 -4.98
C TYR A 29 -0.81 12.15 -3.97
N PHE A 30 0.43 11.66 -3.98
CA PHE A 30 0.90 10.55 -3.13
C PHE A 30 1.12 10.93 -1.66
N ASP A 31 1.27 12.23 -1.39
CA ASP A 31 1.28 12.76 -0.03
C ASP A 31 -0.14 12.76 0.59
N GLN A 32 -1.18 12.85 -0.25
CA GLN A 32 -2.57 12.75 0.20
C GLN A 32 -3.01 11.28 0.29
N ILE A 33 -2.82 10.52 -0.79
CA ILE A 33 -3.29 9.13 -0.91
C ILE A 33 -2.08 8.22 -1.02
N ALA A 34 -1.93 7.26 -0.10
CA ALA A 34 -0.80 6.34 -0.13
C ALA A 34 -0.78 5.59 -1.48
N PRO A 35 0.34 5.62 -2.24
CA PRO A 35 0.47 4.90 -3.51
C PRO A 35 0.73 3.39 -3.30
N LEU A 36 0.01 2.79 -2.37
CA LEU A 36 0.11 1.39 -2.00
C LEU A 36 -0.89 0.58 -2.84
N GLU A 37 -0.36 -0.34 -3.63
CA GLU A 37 -1.09 -1.02 -4.69
C GLU A 37 -0.79 -2.52 -4.73
N TYR A 38 -1.61 -3.28 -5.45
CA TYR A 38 -1.37 -4.71 -5.73
C TYR A 38 -1.16 -5.57 -4.49
N PHE A 39 -1.97 -5.34 -3.45
CA PHE A 39 -2.00 -6.21 -2.28
C PHE A 39 -2.27 -7.64 -2.70
N ARG A 40 -1.47 -8.58 -2.20
CA ARG A 40 -1.67 -10.01 -2.39
C ARG A 40 -1.13 -10.80 -1.21
N LEU A 41 -1.72 -11.95 -0.96
CA LEU A 41 -1.21 -12.92 0.01
C LEU A 41 -0.15 -13.81 -0.67
N GLU A 42 0.98 -13.97 0.00
CA GLU A 42 1.97 -15.02 -0.27
C GLU A 42 1.92 -16.04 0.85
N GLY A 43 1.66 -17.31 0.56
CA GLY A 43 1.47 -18.35 1.56
C GLY A 43 0.01 -18.50 2.03
N GLY A 44 -0.20 -19.03 3.23
CA GLY A 44 -1.53 -19.27 3.80
C GLY A 44 -2.07 -18.11 4.64
N THR A 45 -3.34 -18.16 5.02
CA THR A 45 -3.99 -17.10 5.81
C THR A 45 -3.57 -17.06 7.27
N ARG A 46 -2.76 -18.03 7.74
CA ARG A 46 -2.26 -18.12 9.13
C ARG A 46 -0.75 -17.97 9.26
N ASP A 47 -0.02 -18.19 8.18
CA ASP A 47 1.44 -18.28 8.15
C ASP A 47 2.07 -17.51 6.97
N GLY A 48 1.23 -16.91 6.12
CA GLY A 48 1.64 -16.14 4.96
C GLY A 48 1.93 -14.68 5.26
N ARG A 49 2.23 -13.94 4.19
CA ARG A 49 2.53 -12.51 4.22
C ARG A 49 1.65 -11.78 3.23
N VAL A 50 1.02 -10.70 3.67
CA VAL A 50 0.40 -9.76 2.74
C VAL A 50 1.47 -8.81 2.24
N VAL A 51 1.78 -8.90 0.95
CA VAL A 51 2.75 -8.04 0.27
C VAL A 51 2.02 -6.99 -0.56
N PHE A 52 2.62 -5.82 -0.70
CA PHE A 52 2.09 -4.72 -1.50
C PHE A 52 3.22 -3.98 -2.23
N ARG A 53 2.86 -3.21 -3.25
CA ARG A 53 3.78 -2.35 -3.99
C ARG A 53 3.63 -0.91 -3.52
N ASP A 54 4.74 -0.21 -3.40
CA ASP A 54 4.76 1.24 -3.19
C ASP A 54 5.20 1.88 -4.51
N LEU A 55 4.24 2.44 -5.25
CA LEU A 55 4.55 3.07 -6.54
C LEU A 55 5.38 4.34 -6.39
N GLY A 56 5.31 5.04 -5.25
CA GLY A 56 6.14 6.19 -4.97
C GLY A 56 7.62 5.81 -4.85
N ALA A 57 7.90 4.70 -4.15
CA ALA A 57 9.24 4.16 -4.04
C ALA A 57 9.73 3.52 -5.36
N GLU A 58 8.89 2.75 -6.05
CA GLU A 58 9.27 2.07 -7.30
C GLU A 58 9.49 3.02 -8.49
N ARG A 59 8.89 4.20 -8.46
CA ARG A 59 9.02 5.23 -9.51
C ARG A 59 9.98 6.35 -9.12
N ASP A 60 10.74 6.17 -8.04
CA ASP A 60 11.73 7.13 -7.56
C ASP A 60 11.18 8.56 -7.37
N ILE A 61 9.92 8.64 -6.92
CA ILE A 61 9.23 9.94 -6.71
C ILE A 61 9.83 10.70 -5.51
N TYR A 62 10.48 9.95 -4.61
CA TYR A 62 11.08 10.42 -3.36
C TYR A 62 12.52 9.86 -3.21
N PRO A 63 13.47 10.31 -4.05
CA PRO A 63 14.79 9.66 -4.20
C PRO A 63 15.66 9.67 -2.93
N ASP A 64 15.43 10.62 -2.02
CA ASP A 64 16.23 10.80 -0.81
C ASP A 64 15.55 10.27 0.47
N HIS A 65 14.42 9.56 0.34
CA HIS A 65 13.59 9.15 1.47
C HIS A 65 13.37 7.65 1.51
N VAL A 66 13.71 7.04 2.66
CA VAL A 66 13.35 5.65 2.94
C VAL A 66 11.92 5.64 3.49
N PRO A 67 10.95 4.99 2.81
CA PRO A 67 9.58 4.94 3.29
C PRO A 67 9.50 4.13 4.59
N LEU A 68 8.82 4.70 5.59
CA LEU A 68 8.42 3.97 6.79
C LEU A 68 6.94 3.62 6.66
N TYR A 69 6.59 2.36 6.86
CA TYR A 69 5.21 1.89 6.83
C TYR A 69 4.69 1.73 8.24
N GLU A 70 3.40 1.89 8.40
CA GLU A 70 2.66 1.46 9.58
C GLU A 70 1.45 0.69 9.15
N TYR A 71 1.13 -0.36 9.90
CA TYR A 71 -0.07 -1.15 9.67
C TYR A 71 -0.79 -1.48 10.97
N ARG A 72 -2.09 -1.75 10.85
CA ARG A 72 -2.93 -2.30 11.91
C ARG A 72 -4.03 -3.17 11.31
N CYS A 73 -4.59 -4.04 12.13
CA CYS A 73 -5.49 -5.09 11.65
C CYS A 73 -6.79 -5.12 12.47
N ALA A 74 -7.87 -5.61 11.86
CA ALA A 74 -9.06 -6.09 12.57
C ALA A 74 -9.75 -7.16 11.73
N VAL A 75 -10.37 -8.13 12.37
CA VAL A 75 -11.33 -9.00 11.68
C VAL A 75 -12.67 -8.28 11.53
N VAL A 76 -13.31 -8.45 10.38
CA VAL A 76 -14.56 -7.77 10.03
C VAL A 76 -15.55 -8.70 9.31
N ASP A 77 -16.83 -8.35 9.38
CA ASP A 77 -17.94 -8.97 8.67
C ASP A 77 -18.09 -8.42 7.24
N GLU A 78 -19.11 -8.90 6.51
CA GLU A 78 -19.40 -8.45 5.14
C GLU A 78 -19.78 -6.96 5.04
N ASN A 79 -20.22 -6.36 6.15
CA ASN A 79 -20.55 -4.95 6.26
C ASN A 79 -19.37 -4.12 6.78
N ARG A 80 -18.18 -4.72 6.90
CA ARG A 80 -16.95 -4.11 7.41
C ARG A 80 -17.02 -3.71 8.89
N ASN A 81 -18.00 -4.22 9.63
CA ASN A 81 -18.07 -4.09 11.08
C ASN A 81 -17.30 -5.23 11.73
N GLY A 82 -16.60 -4.96 12.83
CA GLY A 82 -15.67 -5.96 13.35
C GLY A 82 -15.21 -5.74 14.76
N ALA A 83 -14.16 -6.48 15.10
CA ALA A 83 -13.40 -6.25 16.32
C ALA A 83 -12.69 -4.89 16.28
N ASP A 84 -12.21 -4.46 17.44
CA ASP A 84 -11.37 -3.27 17.54
C ASP A 84 -10.09 -3.46 16.72
N ARG A 85 -9.65 -2.36 16.12
CA ARG A 85 -8.37 -2.31 15.41
C ARG A 85 -7.24 -2.47 16.42
N THR A 86 -6.22 -3.23 16.05
CA THR A 86 -4.97 -3.25 16.80
C THR A 86 -4.30 -1.88 16.79
N ASP A 87 -3.31 -1.71 17.67
CA ASP A 87 -2.41 -0.57 17.58
C ASP A 87 -1.61 -0.59 16.28
N TRP A 88 -1.18 0.60 15.85
CA TRP A 88 -0.28 0.76 14.72
C TRP A 88 1.08 0.15 15.04
N THR A 89 1.61 -0.63 14.10
CA THR A 89 2.95 -1.20 14.16
C THR A 89 3.76 -0.75 12.96
N SER A 90 4.95 -0.22 13.24
CA SER A 90 5.87 0.26 12.21
C SER A 90 6.62 -0.89 11.54
N SER A 91 6.91 -0.74 10.25
CA SER A 91 7.70 -1.67 9.45
C SER A 91 8.48 -0.92 8.37
N LEU A 92 9.68 -1.39 8.07
CA LEU A 92 10.43 -0.96 6.88
C LEU A 92 10.15 -1.87 5.68
N GLU A 93 9.44 -2.97 5.89
CA GLU A 93 9.12 -3.94 4.85
C GLU A 93 7.80 -3.60 4.16
N ARG A 94 7.74 -3.87 2.85
CA ARG A 94 6.50 -3.84 2.04
C ARG A 94 5.68 -5.12 2.20
N SER A 95 5.68 -5.67 3.41
CA SER A 95 4.99 -6.90 3.75
C SER A 95 4.53 -6.91 5.20
N ILE A 96 3.43 -7.63 5.45
CA ILE A 96 2.84 -7.84 6.76
C ILE A 96 2.78 -9.35 7.01
N ASP A 97 3.52 -9.81 8.01
CA ASP A 97 3.57 -11.23 8.40
C ASP A 97 2.31 -11.58 9.21
N LEU A 98 1.46 -12.46 8.65
CA LEU A 98 0.19 -12.84 9.28
C LEU A 98 0.38 -13.77 10.48
N ALA A 99 1.55 -14.40 10.62
CA ALA A 99 1.87 -15.29 11.72
C ALA A 99 2.38 -14.53 12.96
N LYS A 100 2.56 -13.20 12.88
CA LYS A 100 3.19 -12.41 13.93
C LYS A 100 2.50 -11.07 14.19
N GLY A 101 2.72 -10.56 15.40
CA GLY A 101 2.32 -9.21 15.80
C GLY A 101 0.83 -8.95 15.61
N PRO A 102 0.45 -7.72 15.21
CA PRO A 102 -0.96 -7.31 15.20
C PRO A 102 -1.84 -8.13 14.26
N ALA A 103 -1.29 -8.65 13.17
CA ALA A 103 -2.05 -9.47 12.24
C ALA A 103 -2.44 -10.81 12.85
N ALA A 104 -1.51 -11.47 13.57
CA ALA A 104 -1.79 -12.69 14.29
C ALA A 104 -2.81 -12.48 15.42
N ASP A 105 -2.65 -11.38 16.18
CA ASP A 105 -3.57 -11.01 17.26
C ASP A 105 -4.99 -10.79 16.74
N ALA A 106 -5.14 -10.03 15.65
CA ALA A 106 -6.43 -9.80 15.00
C ALA A 106 -7.04 -11.10 14.46
N LEU A 107 -6.24 -11.97 13.81
CA LEU A 107 -6.72 -13.24 13.27
C LEU A 107 -7.19 -14.22 14.35
N GLY A 108 -6.66 -14.10 15.58
CA GLY A 108 -7.13 -14.84 16.75
C GLY A 108 -8.42 -14.30 17.36
N ALA A 109 -8.83 -13.07 17.03
CA ALA A 109 -10.07 -12.49 17.50
C ALA A 109 -11.26 -13.03 16.68
N GLY A 110 -12.04 -13.94 17.26
CA GLY A 110 -13.30 -14.40 16.66
C GLY A 110 -13.18 -15.43 15.52
N THR A 111 -14.32 -16.04 15.18
CA THR A 111 -14.41 -17.13 14.19
C THR A 111 -14.52 -16.59 12.77
N THR A 112 -14.14 -17.41 11.79
CA THR A 112 -14.29 -17.08 10.36
C THR A 112 -15.76 -16.94 9.96
N ASP A 113 -16.67 -17.69 10.59
CA ASP A 113 -18.11 -17.60 10.30
C ASP A 113 -18.70 -16.24 10.67
N ARG A 114 -18.20 -15.62 11.75
CA ARG A 114 -18.67 -14.30 12.20
C ARG A 114 -17.93 -13.16 11.50
N TYR A 115 -16.63 -13.33 11.30
CA TYR A 115 -15.77 -12.33 10.70
C TYR A 115 -14.97 -12.95 9.55
N PRO A 116 -15.57 -13.12 8.35
CA PRO A 116 -14.92 -13.77 7.22
C PRO A 116 -13.71 -13.03 6.65
N PHE A 117 -13.52 -11.76 7.01
CA PHE A 117 -12.46 -10.92 6.46
C PHE A 117 -11.48 -10.42 7.52
N LEU A 118 -10.24 -10.20 7.10
CA LEU A 118 -9.23 -9.43 7.82
C LEU A 118 -9.05 -8.11 7.08
N ALA A 119 -9.35 -7.00 7.74
CA ALA A 119 -9.07 -5.67 7.26
C ALA A 119 -7.66 -5.25 7.74
N ILE A 120 -6.84 -4.80 6.80
CA ILE A 120 -5.45 -4.42 7.02
C ILE A 120 -5.29 -2.98 6.56
N ASP A 121 -5.18 -2.06 7.52
CA ASP A 121 -4.95 -0.65 7.22
C ASP A 121 -3.43 -0.45 7.11
N VAL A 122 -2.96 0.17 6.03
CA VAL A 122 -1.54 0.49 5.83
C VAL A 122 -1.38 1.95 5.46
N ARG A 123 -0.48 2.64 6.14
CA ARG A 123 -0.07 4.02 5.84
C ARG A 123 1.44 4.09 5.67
N VAL A 124 1.89 5.10 4.96
CA VAL A 124 3.31 5.32 4.68
C VAL A 124 3.68 6.75 5.04
N ARG A 125 4.87 6.92 5.60
CA ARG A 125 5.49 8.20 5.86
C ARG A 125 6.79 8.29 5.08
N ARG A 126 6.97 9.41 4.39
CA ARG A 126 8.18 9.74 3.61
C ARG A 126 8.85 11.01 4.12
N TYR A 127 8.04 11.97 4.57
CA TYR A 127 8.48 13.19 5.24
C TYR A 127 8.00 13.18 6.71
N GLU A 128 7.37 14.26 7.16
CA GLU A 128 6.93 14.42 8.55
C GLU A 128 5.58 13.73 8.81
N ASP A 129 4.69 13.73 7.82
CA ASP A 129 3.32 13.25 7.96
C ASP A 129 3.09 11.85 7.40
N TRP A 130 2.13 11.17 8.01
CA TRP A 130 1.59 9.91 7.51
C TRP A 130 0.55 10.17 6.43
N SER A 131 0.58 9.37 5.36
CA SER A 131 -0.49 9.34 4.36
C SER A 131 -1.84 8.94 4.98
N HIS A 132 -2.94 9.20 4.27
CA HIS A 132 -4.19 8.49 4.55
C HIS A 132 -3.97 6.98 4.41
N PRO A 133 -4.59 6.16 5.28
CA PRO A 133 -4.41 4.71 5.24
C PRO A 133 -5.18 4.08 4.08
N VAL A 134 -4.54 3.13 3.41
CA VAL A 134 -5.17 2.23 2.45
C VAL A 134 -5.61 0.98 3.19
N THR A 135 -6.85 0.54 3.01
CA THR A 135 -7.38 -0.65 3.67
C THR A 135 -7.51 -1.80 2.69
N ALA A 136 -6.75 -2.87 2.89
CA ALA A 136 -6.91 -4.11 2.13
C ALA A 136 -7.76 -5.11 2.91
N TYR A 137 -8.73 -5.73 2.24
CA TYR A 137 -9.60 -6.75 2.82
C TYR A 137 -9.19 -8.13 2.31
N LEU A 138 -8.69 -8.96 3.22
CA LEU A 138 -8.30 -10.35 2.95
C LEU A 138 -9.41 -11.29 3.39
N SER A 139 -9.91 -12.14 2.48
CA SER A 139 -10.77 -13.27 2.83
C SER A 139 -9.98 -14.30 3.64
N ARG A 140 -10.42 -14.57 4.88
CA ARG A 140 -9.76 -15.54 5.78
C ARG A 140 -9.96 -16.99 5.30
N GLU A 141 -11.04 -17.24 4.56
CA GLU A 141 -11.36 -18.55 3.98
C GLU A 141 -10.53 -18.81 2.72
N SER A 142 -10.58 -17.89 1.74
CA SER A 142 -9.96 -18.11 0.43
C SER A 142 -8.52 -17.65 0.33
N GLY A 143 -8.04 -16.81 1.26
CA GLY A 143 -6.72 -16.19 1.20
C GLY A 143 -6.55 -15.16 0.10
N ARG A 144 -7.65 -14.63 -0.46
CA ARG A 144 -7.61 -13.63 -1.52
C ARG A 144 -7.88 -12.23 -0.98
N ILE A 145 -7.19 -11.24 -1.52
CA ILE A 145 -7.60 -9.84 -1.37
C ILE A 145 -8.87 -9.65 -2.19
N VAL A 146 -9.96 -9.27 -1.52
CA VAL A 146 -11.29 -9.13 -2.12
C VAL A 146 -11.68 -7.68 -2.37
N ALA A 147 -11.08 -6.74 -1.64
CA ALA A 147 -11.30 -5.31 -1.83
C ALA A 147 -10.09 -4.51 -1.33
N VAL A 148 -9.93 -3.30 -1.86
CA VAL A 148 -8.96 -2.30 -1.41
C VAL A 148 -9.65 -0.94 -1.43
N ASP A 149 -9.65 -0.25 -0.29
CA ASP A 149 -10.21 1.10 -0.12
C ASP A 149 -9.09 2.12 0.10
N ARG A 150 -9.26 3.34 -0.44
CA ARG A 150 -8.29 4.44 -0.38
C ARG A 150 -8.96 5.72 0.08
#